data_AF-A0AAV7B916-F1
#
_entry.id   AF-A0AAV7B916-F1
#
_cell.length_a   1.000
_cell.length_b   1.000
_cell.length_c   1.000
_cell.angle_alpha   90.00
_cell.angle_beta   90.00
_cell.angle_gamma   90.00
#
_symmetry.space_group_name_H-M   'P 1'
#
loop_
_entity.id
_entity.type
_entity.pdbx_description
1 polymer ?
#
loop_
_entity_poly.entity_id
_entity_poly.type
_entity_poly.pdbx_seq_one_letter_code
_entity_poly.pdbx_strand_id
1 'polypeptide(L)'
;MTCLIKGCNFVLKNIPHEAFVYVKHADPEFRFQTTHPNIFPYLLVNIGSGVSIVKVETEDKFERIGGSSIGGGTFWGLGALLTKTKKFDELLQLAAKGQHTNVDMLVKDIYGGGYQILGLTGNLIASSFGKSSTVDKEFSKEDMAKSLLHMISNDIGQLACLYAKQHNLSQVYFGGFFIRGHPVTMHTITYSINFFSKGEVQALFLRHEGYLGAIGAFLKGAEEDNPNLYSWGENYAGSSGLMSTSPDVFPMQRSRSGTFDMLEMDRLERQLVNLPLLFDPSSYVPDTVDLTEDAMAREYWLTCFEDALEGVAKRAVASQPDAKDAADRAGKFQQKYWNKLQTLRHQPFAYGSLTVRSLLDTREHCLNEFNFPDPYSKVKQKENDIALKCYQKVIRSLDALGWEEKQFALVKGLLAGNVFDWGAKAVSEVLQTDPEFGFEEAKKKLQERPWLVDSYHGWIERLKGPPHKCALIFVDNSGIDIILGVFPFVRELLSRGTEVILACNSGPALNDVTFNESVIVTERIADMDTIIQSALQDERLILVQTGSSSPCLDLSRLDKGLALLVKERNTDLVIIEGMGRAIHTNYYAVLQCESLKLAVIKNSWLAERLGGKIFSVVFKYEMPPK
;
A
#
# COMPACT_ATOMS: atom_id res chain seq x y z
N MET A 1 8.97 25.35 13.50
CA MET A 1 9.26 25.04 12.08
C MET A 1 10.01 23.72 11.93
N THR A 2 11.09 23.49 12.68
CA THR A 2 11.80 22.19 12.65
C THR A 2 10.87 20.98 12.81
N CYS A 3 9.97 20.96 13.79
CA CYS A 3 9.00 19.86 13.95
C CYS A 3 8.07 19.71 12.73
N LEU A 4 7.66 20.81 12.10
CA LEU A 4 6.82 20.75 10.90
C LEU A 4 7.54 20.02 9.76
N ILE A 5 8.81 20.37 9.51
CA ILE A 5 9.63 19.76 8.45
C ILE A 5 9.96 18.31 8.79
N LYS A 6 10.38 18.01 10.03
CA LYS A 6 10.62 16.64 10.48
C LYS A 6 9.38 15.75 10.29
N GLY A 7 8.20 16.22 10.71
CA GLY A 7 6.96 15.47 10.54
C GLY A 7 6.58 15.30 9.06
N CYS A 8 6.76 16.32 8.22
CA CYS A 8 6.52 16.24 6.78
C CYS A 8 7.44 15.22 6.10
N ASN A 9 8.75 15.31 6.32
CA ASN A 9 9.72 14.35 5.80
C ASN A 9 9.40 12.93 6.24
N PHE A 10 9.02 12.76 7.51
CA PHE A 10 8.69 11.47 8.08
C PHE A 10 7.49 10.82 7.39
N VAL A 11 6.36 11.52 7.25
CA VAL A 11 5.17 10.93 6.60
C VAL A 11 5.42 10.63 5.12
N LEU A 12 6.11 11.53 4.41
CA LEU A 12 6.44 11.35 2.98
C LEU A 12 7.35 10.15 2.72
N LYS A 13 8.22 9.79 3.68
CA LYS A 13 9.13 8.64 3.57
C LYS A 13 8.53 7.33 4.06
N ASN A 14 7.67 7.38 5.08
CA ASN A 14 7.26 6.17 5.80
C ASN A 14 5.83 5.72 5.48
N ILE A 15 4.94 6.63 5.10
CA ILE A 15 3.52 6.33 4.85
C ILE A 15 3.30 6.20 3.33
N PRO A 16 2.99 4.99 2.81
CA PRO A 16 2.57 4.83 1.43
C PRO A 16 1.37 5.70 1.11
N HIS A 17 1.34 6.29 -0.09
CA HIS A 17 0.21 7.10 -0.55
C HIS A 17 -0.07 8.33 0.35
N GLU A 18 0.94 8.86 1.04
CA GLU A 18 0.80 10.07 1.86
C GLU A 18 0.47 11.30 1.01
N ALA A 19 1.20 11.47 -0.10
CA ALA A 19 1.05 12.60 -0.99
C ALA A 19 0.08 12.27 -2.13
N PHE A 20 -0.75 13.23 -2.52
CA PHE A 20 -1.68 13.07 -3.64
C PHE A 20 -1.97 14.36 -4.39
N VAL A 21 -2.39 14.20 -5.64
CA VAL A 21 -2.99 15.28 -6.44
C VAL A 21 -4.50 15.15 -6.35
N TYR A 22 -5.18 16.29 -6.15
CA TYR A 22 -6.64 16.36 -6.27
C TYR A 22 -7.04 17.05 -7.58
N VAL A 23 -7.83 16.35 -8.39
CA VAL A 23 -8.40 16.86 -9.65
C VAL A 23 -9.90 16.66 -9.63
N LYS A 24 -10.64 17.75 -9.41
CA LYS A 24 -12.10 17.75 -9.38
C LYS A 24 -12.68 17.19 -10.68
N HIS A 25 -13.67 16.30 -10.58
CA HIS A 25 -14.34 15.63 -11.70
C HIS A 25 -13.44 14.71 -12.54
N ALA A 26 -12.23 14.38 -12.09
CA ALA A 26 -11.45 13.29 -12.67
C ALA A 26 -11.92 11.94 -12.11
N ASP A 27 -11.61 10.86 -12.82
CA ASP A 27 -11.81 9.49 -12.36
C ASP A 27 -10.45 8.77 -12.37
N PRO A 28 -9.81 8.54 -11.21
CA PRO A 28 -10.20 8.99 -9.86
C PRO A 28 -9.91 10.48 -9.61
N GLU A 29 -10.63 11.10 -8.66
CA GLU A 29 -10.38 12.50 -8.24
C GLU A 29 -9.10 12.66 -7.41
N PHE A 30 -8.73 11.62 -6.65
CA PHE A 30 -7.54 11.56 -5.82
C PHE A 30 -6.52 10.65 -6.50
N ARG A 31 -5.33 11.17 -6.78
CA ARG A 31 -4.23 10.41 -7.39
C ARG A 31 -3.04 10.38 -6.45
N PHE A 32 -2.84 9.25 -5.80
CA PHE A 32 -1.81 9.07 -4.80
C PHE A 32 -0.44 8.82 -5.43
N GLN A 33 0.60 9.35 -4.80
CA GLN A 33 1.98 9.07 -5.14
C GLN A 33 2.51 7.95 -4.24
N THR A 34 3.29 7.04 -4.79
CA THR A 34 4.06 6.07 -4.00
C THR A 34 5.21 6.77 -3.27
N THR A 35 5.71 6.15 -2.21
CA THR A 35 6.87 6.66 -1.45
C THR A 35 8.09 6.73 -2.35
N HIS A 36 8.66 7.93 -2.52
CA HIS A 36 9.84 8.13 -3.35
C HIS A 36 11.11 8.12 -2.48
N PRO A 37 12.20 7.42 -2.89
CA PRO A 37 13.44 7.37 -2.10
C PRO A 37 14.10 8.73 -1.93
N ASN A 38 13.87 9.66 -2.86
CA ASN A 38 14.33 11.03 -2.78
C ASN A 38 13.18 12.03 -2.88
N ILE A 39 12.76 12.60 -1.74
CA ILE A 39 11.68 13.59 -1.68
C ILE A 39 12.18 15.03 -1.87
N PHE A 40 13.50 15.26 -1.92
CA PHE A 40 14.11 16.58 -1.93
C PHE A 40 14.64 16.98 -3.33
N PRO A 41 14.71 18.30 -3.64
CA PRO A 41 14.18 19.42 -2.86
C PRO A 41 12.68 19.62 -3.09
N TYR A 42 11.99 20.23 -2.12
CA TYR A 42 10.57 20.55 -2.26
C TYR A 42 10.19 21.87 -1.58
N LEU A 43 9.03 22.40 -1.94
CA LEU A 43 8.42 23.56 -1.29
C LEU A 43 7.28 23.09 -0.38
N LEU A 44 7.31 23.47 0.90
CA LEU A 44 6.18 23.28 1.82
C LEU A 44 5.44 24.60 2.01
N VAL A 45 4.16 24.61 1.66
CA VAL A 45 3.24 25.72 1.92
C VAL A 45 2.29 25.30 3.05
N ASN A 46 2.62 25.71 4.27
CA ASN A 46 1.84 25.37 5.46
C ASN A 46 0.80 26.46 5.76
N ILE A 47 -0.48 26.10 5.64
CA ILE A 47 -1.64 26.98 5.79
C ILE A 47 -2.32 26.73 7.14
N GLY A 48 -1.96 27.54 8.13
CA GLY A 48 -2.62 27.62 9.42
C GLY A 48 -3.45 28.89 9.55
N SER A 49 -3.33 29.59 10.68
CA SER A 49 -3.93 30.92 10.86
C SER A 49 -3.43 31.90 9.79
N GLY A 50 -2.13 31.88 9.50
CA GLY A 50 -1.51 32.48 8.33
C GLY A 50 -0.83 31.42 7.46
N VAL A 51 0.07 31.84 6.58
CA VAL A 51 0.77 30.98 5.61
C VAL A 51 2.27 31.10 5.83
N SER A 52 2.97 29.97 5.91
CA SER A 52 4.43 29.91 5.85
C SER A 52 4.88 29.09 4.65
N ILE A 53 5.82 29.65 3.90
CA ILE A 53 6.39 29.02 2.69
C ILE A 53 7.84 28.68 3.02
N VAL A 54 8.16 27.39 2.97
CA VAL A 54 9.45 26.84 3.41
C VAL A 54 10.06 26.04 2.28
N LYS A 55 11.28 26.40 1.87
CA LYS A 55 12.09 25.60 0.96
C LYS A 55 12.83 24.55 1.77
N VAL A 56 12.71 23.28 1.38
CA VAL A 56 13.37 22.15 2.04
C VAL A 56 14.34 21.52 1.04
N GLU A 57 15.64 21.60 1.35
CA GLU A 57 16.71 21.11 0.48
C GLU A 57 17.22 19.73 0.90
N THR A 58 17.25 19.46 2.20
CA THR A 58 17.59 18.17 2.79
C THR A 58 16.81 17.97 4.09
N GLU A 59 17.04 16.85 4.78
CA GLU A 59 16.44 16.54 6.07
C GLU A 59 16.59 17.69 7.09
N ASP A 60 17.79 18.25 7.18
CA ASP A 60 18.16 19.26 8.18
C ASP A 60 18.38 20.67 7.58
N LYS A 61 18.33 20.80 6.25
CA LYS A 61 18.53 22.09 5.56
C LYS A 61 17.22 22.59 4.97
N PHE A 62 16.64 23.59 5.63
CA PHE A 62 15.42 24.25 5.19
C PHE A 62 15.40 25.73 5.57
N GLU A 63 14.68 26.53 4.80
CA GLU A 63 14.58 27.98 4.98
C GLU A 63 13.14 28.47 4.79
N ARG A 64 12.66 29.32 5.71
CA ARG A 64 11.40 30.04 5.51
C ARG A 64 11.61 31.20 4.53
N ILE A 65 11.41 30.93 3.26
CA ILE A 65 11.62 31.90 2.18
C ILE A 65 10.45 32.88 2.01
N GLY A 66 9.28 32.60 2.60
CA GLY A 66 8.11 33.47 2.45
C GLY A 66 6.95 33.16 3.38
N GLY A 67 5.86 33.89 3.18
CA GLY A 67 4.58 33.67 3.87
C GLY A 67 3.59 34.81 3.64
N SER A 68 2.38 34.64 4.16
CA SER A 68 1.29 35.61 4.08
C SER A 68 0.50 35.61 5.38
N SER A 69 -0.01 36.77 5.80
CA SER A 69 -0.98 36.84 6.89
C SER A 69 -2.40 36.49 6.43
N ILE A 70 -2.60 36.25 5.12
CA ILE A 70 -3.87 35.86 4.50
C ILE A 70 -3.93 34.33 4.44
N GLY A 71 -4.41 33.71 5.52
CA GLY A 71 -4.51 32.26 5.65
C GLY A 71 -5.89 31.80 6.14
N GLY A 72 -5.94 30.63 6.78
CA GLY A 72 -7.18 30.07 7.31
C GLY A 72 -7.82 30.90 8.43
N GLY A 73 -6.99 31.62 9.21
CA GLY A 73 -7.48 32.55 10.23
C GLY A 73 -8.18 33.76 9.61
N THR A 74 -7.68 34.25 8.49
CA THR A 74 -8.28 35.34 7.71
C THR A 74 -9.59 34.90 7.08
N PHE A 75 -9.62 33.68 6.51
CA PHE A 75 -10.86 33.09 5.99
C PHE A 75 -11.93 33.00 7.07
N TRP A 76 -11.56 32.45 8.24
CA TRP A 76 -12.50 32.30 9.34
C TRP A 76 -12.97 33.66 9.88
N GLY A 77 -12.04 34.59 10.12
CA GLY A 77 -12.33 35.91 10.68
C GLY A 77 -13.23 36.75 9.76
N LEU A 78 -12.84 36.92 8.49
CA LEU A 78 -13.64 37.68 7.52
C LEU A 78 -14.95 36.96 7.20
N GLY A 79 -14.93 35.63 7.07
CA GLY A 79 -16.13 34.86 6.83
C GLY A 79 -17.14 35.04 7.96
N ALA A 80 -16.70 35.02 9.22
CA ALA A 80 -17.57 35.28 10.36
C ALA A 80 -18.17 36.69 10.33
N LEU A 81 -17.41 37.70 9.92
CA LEU A 81 -17.91 39.07 9.76
C LEU A 81 -18.95 39.18 8.63
N LEU A 82 -18.69 38.53 7.49
CA LEU A 82 -19.53 38.60 6.29
C LEU A 82 -20.81 37.78 6.41
N THR A 83 -20.75 36.59 7.00
CA THR A 83 -21.89 35.64 7.02
C THR A 83 -22.56 35.53 8.39
N LYS A 84 -21.94 36.06 9.45
CA LYS A 84 -22.33 35.89 10.87
C LYS A 84 -22.21 34.45 11.38
N THR A 85 -21.53 33.56 10.64
CA THR A 85 -21.23 32.18 11.03
C THR A 85 -20.06 32.13 12.01
N LYS A 86 -20.12 31.28 13.03
CA LYS A 86 -19.05 31.14 14.05
C LYS A 86 -18.17 29.91 13.88
N LYS A 87 -18.62 28.92 13.12
CA LYS A 87 -17.90 27.65 12.92
C LYS A 87 -17.18 27.63 11.57
N PHE A 88 -15.94 27.17 11.58
CA PHE A 88 -15.12 27.04 10.37
C PHE A 88 -15.78 26.11 9.32
N ASP A 89 -16.23 24.92 9.74
CA ASP A 89 -16.84 23.94 8.83
C ASP A 89 -18.14 24.45 8.19
N GLU A 90 -18.95 25.19 8.96
CA GLU A 90 -20.18 25.81 8.46
C GLU A 90 -19.86 26.86 7.37
N LEU A 91 -18.78 27.63 7.53
CA LEU A 91 -18.34 28.60 6.53
C LEU A 91 -17.89 27.90 5.23
N LEU A 92 -17.22 26.75 5.33
CA LEU A 92 -16.87 25.95 4.15
C LEU A 92 -18.08 25.31 3.48
N GLN A 93 -19.09 24.89 4.25
CA GLN A 93 -20.36 24.42 3.71
C GLN A 93 -21.12 25.52 2.94
N LEU A 94 -21.10 26.76 3.46
CA LEU A 94 -21.64 27.91 2.73
C LEU A 94 -20.86 28.14 1.42
N ALA A 95 -19.53 28.13 1.49
CA ALA A 95 -18.68 28.29 0.32
C ALA A 95 -18.91 27.18 -0.72
N ALA A 96 -19.23 25.94 -0.31
CA ALA A 96 -19.51 24.86 -1.26
C ALA A 96 -20.78 25.09 -2.09
N LYS A 97 -21.73 25.89 -1.60
CA LYS A 97 -23.03 26.18 -2.25
C LYS A 97 -23.05 27.49 -3.03
N GLY A 98 -22.07 28.37 -2.82
CA GLY A 98 -22.05 29.71 -3.39
C GLY A 98 -21.53 29.81 -4.83
N GLN A 99 -21.86 30.92 -5.47
CA GLN A 99 -21.45 31.33 -6.81
C GLN A 99 -20.64 32.62 -6.75
N HIS A 100 -19.32 32.50 -6.78
CA HIS A 100 -18.40 33.65 -6.62
C HIS A 100 -18.59 34.72 -7.71
N THR A 101 -19.05 34.35 -8.91
CA THR A 101 -19.26 35.27 -10.03
C THR A 101 -20.31 36.35 -9.75
N ASN A 102 -21.16 36.15 -8.73
CA ASN A 102 -22.13 37.15 -8.28
C ASN A 102 -21.44 38.30 -7.53
N VAL A 103 -20.33 38.03 -6.85
CA VAL A 103 -19.62 38.94 -5.94
C VAL A 103 -18.33 39.47 -6.55
N ASP A 104 -17.61 38.61 -7.28
CA ASP A 104 -16.34 38.95 -7.93
C ASP A 104 -16.54 39.69 -9.25
N MET A 105 -15.65 40.63 -9.53
CA MET A 105 -15.52 41.27 -10.83
C MET A 105 -14.55 40.47 -11.70
N LEU A 106 -15.04 39.98 -12.84
CA LEU A 106 -14.30 39.16 -13.78
C LEU A 106 -13.73 40.02 -14.92
N VAL A 107 -12.73 39.50 -15.65
CA VAL A 107 -12.13 40.20 -16.80
C VAL A 107 -13.19 40.57 -17.85
N LYS A 108 -14.18 39.70 -18.10
CA LYS A 108 -15.28 40.01 -19.02
C LYS A 108 -16.21 41.13 -18.55
N ASP A 109 -16.28 41.37 -17.24
CA ASP A 109 -17.09 42.46 -16.70
C ASP A 109 -16.42 43.84 -16.98
N ILE A 110 -15.11 43.86 -17.21
CA ILE A 110 -14.33 45.06 -17.54
C ILE A 110 -14.19 45.23 -19.06
N TYR A 111 -13.86 44.16 -19.78
CA TYR A 111 -13.48 44.21 -21.20
C TYR A 111 -14.55 43.67 -22.15
N GLY A 112 -15.71 43.21 -21.66
CA GLY A 112 -16.76 42.60 -22.47
C GLY A 112 -16.44 41.18 -22.99
N GLY A 113 -15.28 40.61 -22.63
CA GLY A 113 -14.80 39.31 -23.09
C GLY A 113 -13.47 38.92 -22.44
N GLY A 114 -12.67 38.08 -23.09
CA GLY A 114 -11.27 37.83 -22.68
C GLY A 114 -10.35 38.94 -23.16
N TYR A 115 -9.26 39.19 -22.41
CA TYR A 115 -8.21 40.14 -22.81
C TYR A 115 -7.03 39.40 -23.45
N GLN A 116 -7.19 39.10 -24.74
CA GLN A 116 -6.29 38.20 -25.50
C GLN A 116 -4.84 38.67 -25.55
N ILE A 117 -4.60 40.00 -25.59
CA ILE A 117 -3.24 40.57 -25.68
C ILE A 117 -2.36 40.12 -24.51
N LEU A 118 -2.94 40.04 -23.30
CA LEU A 118 -2.23 39.57 -22.10
C LEU A 118 -2.55 38.12 -21.75
N GLY A 119 -3.28 37.40 -22.61
CA GLY A 119 -3.68 36.01 -22.38
C GLY A 119 -4.67 35.82 -21.21
N LEU A 120 -5.41 36.85 -20.81
CA LEU A 120 -6.37 36.75 -19.71
C LEU A 120 -7.73 36.26 -20.22
N THR A 121 -8.22 35.15 -19.67
CA THR A 121 -9.54 34.62 -20.04
C THR A 121 -10.66 35.47 -19.42
N GLY A 122 -11.81 35.54 -20.08
CA GLY A 122 -12.93 36.38 -19.61
C GLY A 122 -13.52 35.94 -18.26
N ASN A 123 -13.36 34.67 -17.89
CA ASN A 123 -13.83 34.11 -16.61
C ASN A 123 -12.82 34.27 -15.46
N LEU A 124 -11.63 34.83 -15.73
CA LEU A 124 -10.65 35.11 -14.70
C LEU A 124 -11.17 36.20 -13.77
N ILE A 125 -10.94 36.04 -12.46
CA ILE A 125 -11.24 37.08 -11.46
C ILE A 125 -10.24 38.23 -11.67
N ALA A 126 -10.76 39.42 -11.98
CA ALA A 126 -9.96 40.63 -12.09
C ALA A 126 -9.86 41.35 -10.73
N SER A 127 -10.96 41.37 -9.97
CA SER A 127 -11.01 41.94 -8.63
C SER A 127 -11.96 41.15 -7.74
N SER A 128 -11.41 40.48 -6.72
CA SER A 128 -12.21 39.80 -5.70
C SER A 128 -13.13 40.78 -4.98
N PHE A 129 -14.39 40.39 -4.74
CA PHE A 129 -15.44 41.28 -4.19
C PHE A 129 -15.71 42.57 -4.99
N GLY A 130 -15.19 42.71 -6.21
CA GLY A 130 -15.24 43.98 -6.96
C GLY A 130 -16.66 44.50 -7.23
N LYS A 131 -17.65 43.61 -7.42
CA LYS A 131 -19.04 43.99 -7.69
C LYS A 131 -19.74 44.62 -6.49
N SER A 132 -19.23 44.39 -5.28
CA SER A 132 -19.80 44.96 -4.06
C SER A 132 -19.71 46.49 -4.00
N SER A 133 -18.80 47.08 -4.77
CA SER A 133 -18.65 48.54 -4.87
C SER A 133 -19.54 49.19 -5.93
N THR A 134 -20.10 48.41 -6.85
CA THR A 134 -20.78 48.91 -8.06
C THR A 134 -22.26 48.53 -8.15
N VAL A 135 -22.68 47.48 -7.45
CA VAL A 135 -24.05 46.96 -7.50
C VAL A 135 -24.75 47.25 -6.19
N ASP A 136 -25.89 47.96 -6.25
CA ASP A 136 -26.75 48.20 -5.10
C ASP A 136 -27.65 46.98 -4.84
N LYS A 137 -27.02 45.87 -4.42
CA LYS A 137 -27.68 44.59 -4.16
C LYS A 137 -27.01 43.88 -2.99
N GLU A 138 -27.82 43.28 -2.11
CA GLU A 138 -27.31 42.38 -1.08
C GLU A 138 -26.85 41.04 -1.69
N PHE A 139 -25.65 40.60 -1.32
CA PHE A 139 -25.09 39.31 -1.73
C PHE A 139 -25.50 38.21 -0.74
N SER A 140 -25.70 37.00 -1.25
CA SER A 140 -25.95 35.84 -0.39
C SER A 140 -24.71 35.51 0.45
N LYS A 141 -24.91 34.87 1.61
CA LYS A 141 -23.81 34.46 2.49
C LYS A 141 -22.93 33.42 1.81
N GLU A 142 -23.55 32.53 1.06
CA GLU A 142 -22.95 31.47 0.27
C GLU A 142 -22.01 32.06 -0.79
N ASP A 143 -22.47 33.05 -1.57
CA ASP A 143 -21.66 33.70 -2.60
C ASP A 143 -20.47 34.44 -2.01
N MET A 144 -20.68 35.16 -0.89
CA MET A 144 -19.60 35.85 -0.18
C MET A 144 -18.57 34.86 0.39
N ALA A 145 -19.01 33.75 0.98
CA ALA A 145 -18.12 32.71 1.49
C ALA A 145 -17.32 32.05 0.36
N LYS A 146 -17.95 31.77 -0.79
CA LYS A 146 -17.29 31.23 -1.98
C LYS A 146 -16.24 32.19 -2.53
N SER A 147 -16.59 33.47 -2.69
CA SER A 147 -15.68 34.54 -3.11
C SER A 147 -14.48 34.66 -2.17
N LEU A 148 -14.71 34.65 -0.85
CA LEU A 148 -13.66 34.71 0.15
C LEU A 148 -12.70 33.52 0.05
N LEU A 149 -13.23 32.30 -0.09
CA LEU A 149 -12.43 31.09 -0.26
C LEU A 149 -11.57 31.17 -1.53
N HIS A 150 -12.15 31.64 -2.63
CA HIS A 150 -11.42 31.82 -3.90
C HIS A 150 -10.31 32.86 -3.78
N MET A 151 -10.59 34.03 -3.18
CA MET A 151 -9.60 35.09 -3.00
C MET A 151 -8.37 34.58 -2.22
N ILE A 152 -8.60 33.91 -1.09
CA ILE A 152 -7.53 33.41 -0.23
C ILE A 152 -6.77 32.25 -0.90
N SER A 153 -7.48 31.29 -1.49
CA SER A 153 -6.85 30.15 -2.15
C SER A 153 -6.04 30.57 -3.39
N ASN A 154 -6.52 31.56 -4.14
CA ASN A 154 -5.81 32.11 -5.29
C ASN A 154 -4.54 32.85 -4.89
N ASP A 155 -4.60 33.70 -3.84
CA ASP A 155 -3.43 34.38 -3.27
C ASP A 155 -2.35 33.37 -2.85
N ILE A 156 -2.76 32.33 -2.11
CA ILE A 156 -1.87 31.25 -1.68
C ILE A 156 -1.25 30.52 -2.88
N GLY A 157 -2.07 30.12 -3.86
CA GLY A 157 -1.58 29.43 -5.05
C GLY A 157 -0.64 30.29 -5.91
N GLN A 158 -0.91 31.59 -6.02
CA GLN A 158 -0.05 32.52 -6.73
C GLN A 158 1.31 32.69 -6.04
N LEU A 159 1.32 32.91 -4.72
CA LEU A 159 2.54 32.99 -3.93
C LEU A 159 3.35 31.69 -4.02
N ALA A 160 2.70 30.55 -3.87
CA ALA A 160 3.32 29.23 -4.00
C ALA A 160 4.01 29.07 -5.36
N CYS A 161 3.33 29.43 -6.45
CA CYS A 161 3.88 29.36 -7.81
C CYS A 161 5.08 30.31 -7.99
N LEU A 162 4.99 31.55 -7.49
CA LEU A 162 6.09 32.52 -7.57
C LEU A 162 7.35 32.01 -6.86
N TYR A 163 7.23 31.53 -5.62
CA TYR A 163 8.36 30.99 -4.87
C TYR A 163 8.90 29.69 -5.50
N ALA A 164 8.02 28.80 -5.96
CA ALA A 164 8.43 27.59 -6.66
C ALA A 164 9.28 27.92 -7.90
N LYS A 165 8.81 28.84 -8.75
CA LYS A 165 9.56 29.31 -9.94
C LYS A 165 10.86 30.02 -9.58
N GLN A 166 10.84 30.92 -8.61
CA GLN A 166 12.04 31.65 -8.16
C GLN A 166 13.15 30.70 -7.67
N HIS A 167 12.78 29.56 -7.10
CA HIS A 167 13.73 28.57 -6.57
C HIS A 167 13.90 27.32 -7.44
N ASN A 168 13.34 27.32 -8.67
CA ASN A 168 13.40 26.20 -9.62
C ASN A 168 12.88 24.87 -9.04
N LEU A 169 11.75 24.93 -8.31
CA LEU A 169 11.09 23.76 -7.74
C LEU A 169 9.80 23.46 -8.52
N SER A 170 9.58 22.18 -8.83
CA SER A 170 8.36 21.70 -9.48
C SER A 170 7.36 21.12 -8.49
N GLN A 171 7.79 20.68 -7.31
CA GLN A 171 6.95 20.02 -6.31
C GLN A 171 6.61 20.95 -5.14
N VAL A 172 5.31 21.18 -4.94
CA VAL A 172 4.79 22.00 -3.85
C VAL A 172 3.82 21.19 -3.00
N TYR A 173 4.23 20.86 -1.78
CA TYR A 173 3.38 20.23 -0.79
C TYR A 173 2.59 21.28 -0.01
N PHE A 174 1.30 21.08 0.06
CA PHE A 174 0.39 21.88 0.84
C PHE A 174 0.07 21.17 2.15
N GLY A 175 0.34 21.85 3.26
CA GLY A 175 0.08 21.35 4.61
C GLY A 175 -0.81 22.30 5.39
N GLY A 176 -1.24 21.87 6.58
CA GLY A 176 -1.99 22.69 7.52
C GLY A 176 -3.51 22.50 7.45
N PHE A 177 -4.15 22.82 8.57
CA PHE A 177 -5.53 22.45 8.85
C PHE A 177 -6.58 23.25 8.05
N PHE A 178 -6.17 24.27 7.29
CA PHE A 178 -7.10 24.99 6.41
C PHE A 178 -7.62 24.11 5.27
N ILE A 179 -6.81 23.15 4.82
CA ILE A 179 -7.17 22.27 3.72
C ILE A 179 -8.06 21.13 4.22
N ARG A 180 -7.75 20.56 5.40
CA ARG A 180 -8.40 19.41 6.09
C ARG A 180 -9.37 18.59 5.24
N GLY A 181 -8.88 18.00 4.16
CA GLY A 181 -9.69 17.15 3.29
C GLY A 181 -10.82 17.87 2.52
N HIS A 182 -10.94 19.20 2.55
CA HIS A 182 -11.96 19.96 1.84
C HIS A 182 -11.65 20.04 0.34
N PRO A 183 -12.39 19.32 -0.52
CA PRO A 183 -12.04 19.20 -1.95
C PRO A 183 -12.18 20.53 -2.70
N VAL A 184 -13.05 21.43 -2.23
CA VAL A 184 -13.22 22.77 -2.80
C VAL A 184 -11.96 23.62 -2.63
N THR A 185 -11.32 23.55 -1.46
CA THR A 185 -10.07 24.27 -1.18
C THR A 185 -8.93 23.71 -2.03
N MET A 186 -8.76 22.38 -2.03
CA MET A 186 -7.76 21.70 -2.85
C MET A 186 -7.93 22.01 -4.34
N HIS A 187 -9.16 21.94 -4.87
CA HIS A 187 -9.46 22.29 -6.25
C HIS A 187 -9.00 23.70 -6.61
N THR A 188 -9.29 24.67 -5.75
CA THR A 188 -9.03 26.08 -6.02
C THR A 188 -7.52 26.36 -6.01
N ILE A 189 -6.79 25.75 -5.07
CA ILE A 189 -5.32 25.82 -5.02
C ILE A 189 -4.71 25.18 -6.28
N THR A 190 -5.12 23.96 -6.63
CA THR A 190 -4.64 23.26 -7.84
C THR A 190 -4.91 24.07 -9.10
N TYR A 191 -6.11 24.64 -9.22
CA TYR A 191 -6.48 25.49 -10.37
C TYR A 191 -5.58 26.73 -10.45
N SER A 192 -5.38 27.44 -9.33
CA SER A 192 -4.51 28.62 -9.26
C SER A 192 -3.08 28.29 -9.67
N ILE A 193 -2.49 27.22 -9.11
CA ILE A 193 -1.15 26.79 -9.47
C ILE A 193 -1.06 26.48 -10.96
N ASN A 194 -1.94 25.65 -11.49
CA ASN A 194 -1.90 25.27 -12.91
C ASN A 194 -2.05 26.48 -13.84
N PHE A 195 -2.88 27.46 -13.45
CA PHE A 195 -3.05 28.70 -14.19
C PHE A 195 -1.75 29.53 -14.28
N PHE A 196 -1.08 29.75 -13.15
CA PHE A 196 0.16 30.57 -13.11
C PHE A 196 1.42 29.79 -13.54
N SER A 197 1.44 28.48 -13.34
CA SER A 197 2.57 27.62 -13.66
C SER A 197 2.54 27.10 -15.09
N LYS A 198 1.36 27.08 -15.74
CA LYS A 198 1.13 26.36 -17.01
C LYS A 198 1.52 24.88 -16.94
N GLY A 199 1.37 24.28 -15.76
CA GLY A 199 1.70 22.86 -15.50
C GLY A 199 3.15 22.60 -15.11
N GLU A 200 4.02 23.61 -15.06
CA GLU A 200 5.42 23.46 -14.63
C GLU A 200 5.57 23.12 -13.14
N VAL A 201 4.56 23.48 -12.33
CA VAL A 201 4.52 23.27 -10.88
C VAL A 201 3.33 22.41 -10.54
N GLN A 202 3.56 21.35 -9.77
CA GLN A 202 2.56 20.40 -9.31
C GLN A 202 2.18 20.70 -7.85
N ALA A 203 0.87 20.83 -7.61
CA ALA A 203 0.30 20.94 -6.27
C ALA A 203 0.07 19.53 -5.69
N LEU A 204 0.68 19.26 -4.54
CA LEU A 204 0.53 18.01 -3.79
C LEU A 204 -0.08 18.30 -2.43
N PHE A 205 -1.00 17.45 -2.00
CA PHE A 205 -1.64 17.48 -0.69
C PHE A 205 -1.18 16.29 0.13
N LEU A 206 -1.34 16.37 1.45
CA LEU A 206 -0.89 15.35 2.39
C LEU A 206 -2.08 14.80 3.16
N ARG A 207 -2.20 13.47 3.27
CA ARG A 207 -3.26 12.83 4.06
C ARG A 207 -3.24 13.30 5.52
N HIS A 208 -2.04 13.54 6.06
CA HIS A 208 -1.82 13.94 7.44
C HIS A 208 -1.38 15.41 7.58
N GLU A 209 -1.79 16.27 6.64
CA GLU A 209 -1.46 17.70 6.57
C GLU A 209 -1.63 18.48 7.88
N GLY A 210 -2.61 18.13 8.70
CA GLY A 210 -2.92 18.79 9.98
C GLY A 210 -2.01 18.39 11.15
N TYR A 211 -1.30 17.26 11.04
CA TYR A 211 -0.58 16.63 12.16
C TYR A 211 0.93 16.76 12.08
N LEU A 212 1.47 17.26 10.97
CA LEU A 212 2.92 17.32 10.70
C LEU A 212 3.73 17.90 11.86
N GLY A 213 3.29 19.02 12.44
CA GLY A 213 3.98 19.65 13.57
C GLY A 213 3.99 18.79 14.85
N ALA A 214 2.88 18.09 15.13
CA ALA A 214 2.76 17.20 16.29
C ALA A 214 3.60 15.93 16.10
N ILE A 215 3.57 15.34 14.90
CA ILE A 215 4.40 14.20 14.53
C ILE A 215 5.88 14.53 14.70
N GLY A 216 6.36 15.65 14.17
CA GLY A 216 7.77 16.01 14.34
C GLY A 216 8.15 16.40 15.77
N ALA A 217 7.19 16.85 16.60
CA ALA A 217 7.45 17.08 18.02
C ALA A 217 7.58 15.73 18.77
N PHE A 218 6.72 14.76 18.46
CA PHE A 218 6.83 13.39 18.94
C PHE A 218 8.17 12.77 18.54
N LEU A 219 8.54 12.85 17.25
CA LEU A 219 9.81 12.34 16.74
C LEU A 219 11.02 12.99 17.40
N LYS A 220 10.97 14.30 17.67
CA LYS A 220 12.05 14.98 18.37
C LYS A 220 12.19 14.51 19.84
N GLY A 221 11.09 14.13 20.49
CA GLY A 221 11.16 13.48 21.80
C GLY A 221 11.68 12.05 21.70
N ALA A 222 11.22 11.30 20.70
CA ALA A 222 11.67 9.94 20.41
C ALA A 222 13.10 9.86 19.85
N GLU A 223 13.74 10.98 19.49
CA GLU A 223 15.14 11.05 19.06
C GLU A 223 16.13 10.61 20.13
N GLU A 224 15.74 10.66 21.41
CA GLU A 224 16.49 10.02 22.50
C GLU A 224 16.60 8.49 22.31
N ASP A 225 15.67 7.88 21.54
CA ASP A 225 15.63 6.45 21.19
C ASP A 225 16.09 6.14 19.73
N ASN A 226 16.63 7.14 19.00
CA ASN A 226 17.24 7.00 17.67
C ASN A 226 16.30 6.47 16.54
N PRO A 227 15.31 7.26 16.08
CA PRO A 227 14.20 6.83 15.21
C PRO A 227 14.61 6.38 13.81
N ASN A 228 15.80 6.75 13.33
CA ASN A 228 16.32 6.35 12.02
C ASN A 228 16.73 4.85 11.96
N LEU A 229 16.66 4.13 13.08
CA LEU A 229 16.85 2.69 13.15
C LEU A 229 15.58 1.88 12.83
N TYR A 230 14.41 2.52 12.84
CA TYR A 230 13.13 1.86 12.72
C TYR A 230 12.40 2.29 11.46
N SER A 231 11.62 1.37 10.88
CA SER A 231 10.62 1.71 9.89
C SER A 231 9.25 1.80 10.55
N TRP A 232 8.34 2.54 9.91
CA TRP A 232 7.00 2.76 10.45
C TRP A 232 5.94 2.38 9.41
N GLY A 233 4.82 1.85 9.87
CA GLY A 233 3.65 1.54 9.04
C GLY A 233 2.40 2.19 9.59
N GLU A 234 1.47 2.55 8.72
CA GLU A 234 0.14 3.01 9.15
C GLU A 234 -0.69 1.82 9.65
N ASN A 235 -1.24 1.93 10.86
CA ASN A 235 -2.18 0.95 11.38
C ASN A 235 -3.59 1.30 10.90
N TYR A 236 -4.09 0.58 9.89
CA TYR A 236 -5.42 0.80 9.31
C TYR A 236 -6.59 0.53 10.27
N ALA A 237 -6.38 -0.28 11.32
CA ALA A 237 -7.44 -0.57 12.29
C ALA A 237 -7.69 0.66 13.19
N GLY A 238 -6.61 1.27 13.69
CA GLY A 238 -6.64 2.46 14.54
C GLY A 238 -6.86 3.77 13.79
N SER A 239 -6.23 3.92 12.62
CA SER A 239 -6.21 5.20 11.91
C SER A 239 -7.58 5.64 11.40
N SER A 240 -7.78 6.95 11.33
CA SER A 240 -8.93 7.62 10.72
C SER A 240 -8.63 7.90 9.25
N GLY A 241 -9.62 7.69 8.39
CA GLY A 241 -9.47 7.91 6.96
C GLY A 241 -9.55 9.38 6.55
N LEU A 242 -8.94 9.72 5.42
CA LEU A 242 -9.17 10.97 4.69
C LEU A 242 -10.67 11.13 4.44
N MET A 243 -11.24 12.26 4.89
CA MET A 243 -12.69 12.54 4.86
C MET A 243 -13.58 11.65 5.73
N SER A 244 -13.06 11.03 6.81
CA SER A 244 -13.85 10.24 7.76
C SER A 244 -15.01 11.01 8.43
N THR A 245 -15.03 12.34 8.35
CA THR A 245 -16.21 13.14 8.67
C THR A 245 -17.18 13.11 7.50
N SER A 246 -18.07 12.11 7.47
CA SER A 246 -19.19 12.10 6.54
C SER A 246 -20.02 13.38 6.71
N PRO A 247 -20.26 14.17 5.64
CA PRO A 247 -21.37 15.11 5.63
C PRO A 247 -22.66 14.31 5.46
N ASP A 248 -23.40 14.14 6.55
CA ASP A 248 -24.82 13.80 6.56
C ASP A 248 -25.26 12.47 5.91
N VAL A 249 -24.85 11.33 6.46
CA VAL A 249 -25.59 10.06 6.26
C VAL A 249 -25.67 9.31 7.60
N PHE A 250 -26.81 9.41 8.29
CA PHE A 250 -27.18 8.84 9.60
C PHE A 250 -26.68 9.54 10.87
N PRO A 251 -27.53 10.33 11.56
CA PRO A 251 -27.28 10.78 12.92
C PRO A 251 -27.63 9.66 13.91
N MET A 252 -26.83 8.60 13.97
CA MET A 252 -26.79 7.83 15.23
C MET A 252 -26.05 8.69 16.25
N GLN A 253 -26.75 9.07 17.30
CA GLN A 253 -26.23 9.75 18.48
C GLN A 253 -24.90 9.13 18.91
N ARG A 254 -23.78 9.76 18.53
CA ARG A 254 -22.48 9.44 19.12
C ARG A 254 -22.47 10.04 20.53
N SER A 255 -22.49 9.18 21.53
CA SER A 255 -22.37 9.53 22.94
C SER A 255 -21.05 10.25 23.20
N ARG A 256 -21.07 11.15 24.19
CA ARG A 256 -20.03 12.13 24.53
C ARG A 256 -18.69 11.50 24.95
N SER A 257 -17.93 11.01 23.99
CA SER A 257 -16.50 10.71 24.09
C SER A 257 -15.84 11.36 22.87
N GLY A 258 -14.89 12.27 23.09
CA GLY A 258 -14.27 13.08 22.04
C GLY A 258 -13.68 12.19 20.94
N THR A 259 -14.26 12.25 19.74
CA THR A 259 -13.81 11.51 18.57
C THR A 259 -13.04 12.48 17.68
N PHE A 260 -11.73 12.54 17.89
CA PHE A 260 -10.79 13.29 17.05
C PHE A 260 -10.29 12.37 15.93
N ASP A 261 -9.91 12.93 14.76
CA ASP A 261 -9.21 12.12 13.76
C ASP A 261 -7.88 11.62 14.38
N MET A 262 -7.61 10.34 14.21
CA MET A 262 -6.50 9.63 14.83
C MET A 262 -5.58 9.07 13.73
N LEU A 263 -4.27 9.27 13.88
CA LEU A 263 -3.26 8.55 13.12
C LEU A 263 -2.59 7.58 14.08
N GLU A 264 -2.69 6.28 13.79
CA GLU A 264 -2.00 5.24 14.54
C GLU A 264 -0.90 4.63 13.66
N MET A 265 0.30 4.54 14.23
CA MET A 265 1.47 4.07 13.51
C MET A 265 2.18 2.97 14.30
N ASP A 266 2.45 1.87 13.62
CA ASP A 266 3.22 0.78 14.17
C ASP A 266 4.70 1.02 13.92
N ARG A 267 5.49 1.03 15.00
CA ARG A 267 6.95 0.99 14.91
C ARG A 267 7.36 -0.44 14.61
N LEU A 268 7.94 -0.65 13.44
CA LEU A 268 8.50 -1.94 13.07
C LEU A 268 9.84 -2.10 13.78
N GLU A 269 10.10 -3.29 14.32
CA GLU A 269 11.34 -3.60 15.05
C GLU A 269 12.60 -3.49 14.18
N ARG A 270 12.43 -3.43 12.86
CA ARG A 270 13.49 -3.54 11.85
C ARG A 270 13.41 -2.38 10.87
N GLN A 271 14.58 -2.01 10.37
CA GLN A 271 14.70 -1.08 9.25
C GLN A 271 14.34 -1.82 7.96
N LEU A 272 13.35 -1.30 7.25
CA LEU A 272 12.92 -1.75 5.93
C LEU A 272 13.54 -0.86 4.84
N VAL A 273 13.97 -1.48 3.75
CA VAL A 273 14.63 -0.85 2.60
C VAL A 273 14.19 -1.53 1.30
N ASN A 274 14.47 -0.88 0.17
CA ASN A 274 14.22 -1.47 -1.15
C ASN A 274 15.06 -2.74 -1.36
N LEU A 275 14.49 -3.71 -2.08
CA LEU A 275 15.23 -4.80 -2.69
C LEU A 275 16.31 -4.19 -3.62
N PRO A 276 17.59 -4.50 -3.43
CA PRO A 276 18.67 -3.94 -4.25
C PRO A 276 18.57 -4.26 -5.75
N LEU A 277 17.84 -5.32 -6.08
CA LEU A 277 17.65 -5.83 -7.44
C LEU A 277 16.44 -5.21 -8.14
N LEU A 278 15.69 -4.29 -7.53
CA LEU A 278 14.66 -3.53 -8.24
C LEU A 278 15.28 -2.69 -9.35
N PHE A 279 14.73 -2.78 -10.57
CA PHE A 279 15.27 -2.07 -11.73
C PHE A 279 15.19 -0.55 -11.56
N ASP A 280 14.01 -0.05 -11.21
CA ASP A 280 13.78 1.34 -10.86
C ASP A 280 12.89 1.41 -9.60
N PRO A 281 13.49 1.61 -8.41
CA PRO A 281 12.73 1.74 -7.17
C PRO A 281 11.78 2.94 -7.15
N SER A 282 12.00 3.97 -7.97
CA SER A 282 11.16 5.17 -7.99
C SER A 282 9.84 4.97 -8.71
N SER A 283 9.83 4.13 -9.74
CA SER A 283 8.63 3.79 -10.52
C SER A 283 7.96 2.50 -10.06
N TYR A 284 8.53 1.82 -9.07
CA TYR A 284 8.01 0.54 -8.59
C TYR A 284 6.69 0.72 -7.86
N VAL A 285 5.67 -0.02 -8.31
CA VAL A 285 4.37 -0.14 -7.68
C VAL A 285 4.16 -1.62 -7.33
N PRO A 286 4.02 -1.97 -6.04
CA PRO A 286 3.86 -3.36 -5.65
C PRO A 286 2.54 -3.94 -6.16
N ASP A 287 1.43 -3.21 -6.02
CA ASP A 287 0.09 -3.70 -6.29
C ASP A 287 -0.25 -3.74 -7.79
N THR A 288 -0.84 -4.86 -8.23
CA THR A 288 -1.22 -5.09 -9.63
C THR A 288 -2.51 -4.40 -10.05
N VAL A 289 -3.43 -4.18 -9.09
CA VAL A 289 -4.75 -3.58 -9.33
C VAL A 289 -5.03 -2.51 -8.27
N ASP A 290 -5.30 -1.29 -8.72
CA ASP A 290 -5.82 -0.21 -7.89
C ASP A 290 -7.36 -0.28 -7.86
N LEU A 291 -7.91 -0.64 -6.70
CA LEU A 291 -9.35 -0.72 -6.47
C LEU A 291 -9.99 0.66 -6.24
N THR A 292 -9.21 1.72 -6.04
CA THR A 292 -9.74 3.09 -6.06
C THR A 292 -10.17 3.46 -7.48
N GLU A 293 -9.42 3.05 -8.49
CA GLU A 293 -9.71 3.31 -9.91
C GLU A 293 -10.69 2.29 -10.50
N ASP A 294 -10.64 1.04 -10.07
CA ASP A 294 -11.50 -0.01 -10.61
C ASP A 294 -12.72 -0.33 -9.74
N ALA A 295 -13.85 0.28 -10.07
CA ALA A 295 -15.10 0.10 -9.33
C ALA A 295 -15.63 -1.35 -9.35
N MET A 296 -15.48 -2.09 -10.45
CA MET A 296 -15.97 -3.48 -10.54
C MET A 296 -15.12 -4.41 -9.69
N ALA A 297 -13.79 -4.25 -9.75
CA ALA A 297 -12.85 -4.98 -8.90
C ALA A 297 -13.10 -4.67 -7.43
N ARG A 298 -13.29 -3.39 -7.10
CA ARG A 298 -13.58 -2.95 -5.73
C ARG A 298 -14.81 -3.63 -5.16
N GLU A 299 -15.92 -3.59 -5.89
CA GLU A 299 -17.18 -4.21 -5.48
C GLU A 299 -17.02 -5.71 -5.24
N TYR A 300 -16.34 -6.39 -6.16
CA TYR A 300 -16.06 -7.82 -6.05
C TYR A 300 -15.23 -8.15 -4.81
N TRP A 301 -14.07 -7.49 -4.64
CA TRP A 301 -13.17 -7.79 -3.54
C TRP A 301 -13.79 -7.46 -2.18
N LEU A 302 -14.40 -6.28 -2.02
CA LEU A 302 -15.07 -5.93 -0.77
C LEU A 302 -16.12 -6.98 -0.38
N THR A 303 -16.91 -7.45 -1.33
CA THR A 303 -17.90 -8.52 -1.10
C THR A 303 -17.24 -9.83 -0.70
N CYS A 304 -16.14 -10.24 -1.35
CA CYS A 304 -15.38 -11.43 -0.92
C CYS A 304 -14.85 -11.33 0.51
N PHE A 305 -14.37 -10.16 0.94
CA PHE A 305 -13.89 -9.95 2.31
C PHE A 305 -15.04 -9.92 3.33
N GLU A 306 -16.20 -9.39 2.95
CA GLU A 306 -17.42 -9.40 3.74
C GLU A 306 -17.92 -10.85 3.95
N ASP A 307 -17.99 -11.65 2.89
CA ASP A 307 -18.44 -13.05 2.94
C ASP A 307 -17.49 -13.94 3.76
N ALA A 308 -16.17 -13.68 3.69
CA ALA A 308 -15.17 -14.43 4.42
C ALA A 308 -15.12 -14.10 5.94
N LEU A 309 -15.72 -12.98 6.36
CA LEU A 309 -15.58 -12.43 7.71
C LEU A 309 -16.01 -13.40 8.82
N GLU A 310 -17.11 -14.11 8.61
CA GLU A 310 -17.60 -15.10 9.58
C GLU A 310 -16.62 -16.27 9.75
N GLY A 311 -16.06 -16.75 8.63
CA GLY A 311 -15.06 -17.83 8.64
C GLY A 311 -13.79 -17.42 9.37
N VAL A 312 -13.31 -16.19 9.15
CA VAL A 312 -12.13 -15.64 9.82
C VAL A 312 -12.36 -15.53 11.33
N ALA A 313 -13.50 -15.02 11.76
CA ALA A 313 -13.84 -14.92 13.18
C ALA A 313 -13.93 -16.29 13.87
N LYS A 314 -14.57 -17.29 13.22
CA LYS A 314 -14.61 -18.67 13.74
C LYS A 314 -13.21 -19.25 13.90
N ARG A 315 -12.31 -18.99 12.94
CA ARG A 315 -10.91 -19.42 12.99
C ARG A 315 -10.15 -18.74 14.12
N ALA A 316 -10.35 -17.43 14.31
CA ALA A 316 -9.79 -16.68 15.43
C ALA A 316 -10.20 -17.28 16.78
N VAL A 317 -11.49 -17.57 16.99
CA VAL A 317 -11.96 -18.25 18.22
C VAL A 317 -11.32 -19.63 18.39
N ALA A 318 -11.27 -20.44 17.32
CA ALA A 318 -10.69 -21.79 17.37
C ALA A 318 -9.18 -21.80 17.69
N SER A 319 -8.46 -20.71 17.39
CA SER A 319 -7.05 -20.58 17.71
C SER A 319 -6.78 -20.50 19.22
N GLN A 320 -7.74 -19.99 20.01
CA GLN A 320 -7.61 -19.76 21.45
C GLN A 320 -8.75 -20.44 22.25
N PRO A 321 -8.83 -21.78 22.25
CA PRO A 321 -9.95 -22.52 22.86
C PRO A 321 -10.07 -22.31 24.38
N ASP A 322 -8.96 -21.99 25.05
CA ASP A 322 -8.90 -21.81 26.50
C ASP A 322 -9.30 -20.38 26.94
N ALA A 323 -9.42 -19.44 26.00
CA ALA A 323 -9.75 -18.05 26.28
C ALA A 323 -11.27 -17.85 26.34
N LYS A 324 -11.80 -17.59 27.55
CA LYS A 324 -13.25 -17.40 27.78
C LYS A 324 -13.84 -16.20 27.06
N ASP A 325 -13.02 -15.21 26.74
CA ASP A 325 -13.42 -13.96 26.09
C ASP A 325 -13.25 -13.99 24.55
N ALA A 326 -12.73 -15.08 23.98
CA ALA A 326 -12.41 -15.16 22.55
C ALA A 326 -13.63 -14.90 21.65
N ALA A 327 -14.80 -15.42 22.02
CA ALA A 327 -16.03 -15.19 21.25
C ALA A 327 -16.46 -13.71 21.25
N ASP A 328 -16.32 -13.01 22.39
CA ASP A 328 -16.64 -11.59 22.50
C ASP A 328 -15.65 -10.73 21.70
N ARG A 329 -14.35 -11.01 21.82
CA ARG A 329 -13.31 -10.35 21.02
C ARG A 329 -13.51 -10.57 19.52
N ALA A 330 -13.88 -11.78 19.11
CA ALA A 330 -14.17 -12.09 17.70
C ALA A 330 -15.39 -11.31 17.19
N GLY A 331 -16.45 -11.16 17.99
CA GLY A 331 -17.61 -10.34 17.63
C GLY A 331 -17.25 -8.86 17.45
N LYS A 332 -16.39 -8.31 18.33
CA LYS A 332 -15.86 -6.94 18.20
C LYS A 332 -14.98 -6.77 16.97
N PHE A 333 -14.11 -7.75 16.68
CA PHE A 333 -13.34 -7.81 15.45
C PHE A 333 -14.24 -7.75 14.21
N GLN A 334 -15.26 -8.61 14.15
CA GLN A 334 -16.19 -8.63 13.02
C GLN A 334 -16.84 -7.28 12.80
N GLN A 335 -17.38 -6.68 13.86
CA GLN A 335 -18.04 -5.39 13.77
C GLN A 335 -17.08 -4.28 13.32
N LYS A 336 -15.87 -4.23 13.88
CA LYS A 336 -14.86 -3.21 13.53
C LYS A 336 -14.42 -3.35 12.07
N TYR A 337 -14.06 -4.56 11.65
CA TYR A 337 -13.60 -4.81 10.29
C TYR A 337 -14.71 -4.56 9.27
N TRP A 338 -15.95 -5.01 9.55
CA TRP A 338 -17.12 -4.70 8.72
C TRP A 338 -17.31 -3.20 8.51
N ASN A 339 -17.26 -2.40 9.58
CA ASN A 339 -17.39 -0.95 9.49
C ASN A 339 -16.28 -0.31 8.62
N LYS A 340 -15.06 -0.86 8.66
CA LYS A 340 -13.95 -0.44 7.79
C LYS A 340 -14.22 -0.78 6.32
N LEU A 341 -14.71 -1.99 6.03
CA LEU A 341 -15.11 -2.37 4.68
C LEU A 341 -16.21 -1.45 4.14
N GLN A 342 -17.23 -1.13 4.95
CA GLN A 342 -18.27 -0.17 4.56
C GLN A 342 -17.71 1.23 4.30
N THR A 343 -16.74 1.68 5.11
CA THR A 343 -16.08 2.96 4.86
C THR A 343 -15.36 2.95 3.51
N LEU A 344 -14.57 1.91 3.22
CA LEU A 344 -13.83 1.76 1.97
C LEU A 344 -14.72 1.60 0.74
N ARG A 345 -15.93 1.05 0.92
CA ARG A 345 -16.94 0.95 -0.14
C ARG A 345 -17.42 2.34 -0.62
N HIS A 346 -17.60 3.26 0.32
CA HIS A 346 -18.08 4.62 0.02
C HIS A 346 -16.93 5.61 -0.21
N GLN A 347 -15.77 5.38 0.41
CA GLN A 347 -14.58 6.23 0.39
C GLN A 347 -13.34 5.37 0.12
N PRO A 348 -13.14 4.90 -1.11
CA PRO A 348 -12.03 4.01 -1.46
C PRO A 348 -10.65 4.69 -1.41
N PHE A 349 -10.59 6.00 -1.19
CA PHE A 349 -9.35 6.77 -1.04
C PHE A 349 -9.03 7.10 0.43
N ALA A 350 -9.84 6.60 1.38
CA ALA A 350 -9.74 6.97 2.80
C ALA A 350 -8.35 6.71 3.39
N TYR A 351 -7.65 5.67 2.94
CA TYR A 351 -6.33 5.29 3.47
C TYR A 351 -5.24 5.26 2.39
N GLY A 352 -5.36 6.12 1.37
CA GLY A 352 -4.54 6.04 0.15
C GLY A 352 -5.25 5.24 -0.93
N SER A 353 -4.49 4.72 -1.91
CA SER A 353 -5.02 3.77 -2.89
C SER A 353 -5.52 2.50 -2.18
N LEU A 354 -6.75 2.08 -2.49
CA LEU A 354 -7.33 0.83 -2.01
C LEU A 354 -6.82 -0.31 -2.88
N THR A 355 -6.23 -1.32 -2.27
CA THR A 355 -5.72 -2.50 -2.98
C THR A 355 -6.15 -3.77 -2.25
N VAL A 356 -5.96 -4.93 -2.89
CA VAL A 356 -6.18 -6.22 -2.22
C VAL A 356 -5.25 -6.37 -1.02
N ARG A 357 -4.00 -5.90 -1.14
CA ARG A 357 -3.03 -5.87 -0.03
C ARG A 357 -3.52 -5.01 1.13
N SER A 358 -3.99 -3.79 0.88
CA SER A 358 -4.48 -2.92 1.97
C SER A 358 -5.70 -3.51 2.68
N LEU A 359 -6.57 -4.25 1.98
CA LEU A 359 -7.67 -5.00 2.59
C LEU A 359 -7.17 -6.14 3.49
N LEU A 360 -6.19 -6.91 3.02
CA LEU A 360 -5.56 -7.97 3.81
C LEU A 360 -4.86 -7.41 5.05
N ASP A 361 -4.07 -6.35 4.89
CA ASP A 361 -3.37 -5.67 5.99
C ASP A 361 -4.39 -5.11 7.02
N THR A 362 -5.49 -4.51 6.56
CA THR A 362 -6.57 -4.03 7.45
C THR A 362 -7.19 -5.16 8.27
N ARG A 363 -7.36 -6.35 7.68
CA ARG A 363 -7.86 -7.53 8.41
C ARG A 363 -6.89 -7.97 9.49
N GLU A 364 -5.61 -8.09 9.17
CA GLU A 364 -4.58 -8.51 10.13
C GLU A 364 -4.43 -7.49 11.27
N HIS A 365 -4.42 -6.19 10.97
CA HIS A 365 -4.40 -5.14 12.00
C HIS A 365 -5.60 -5.22 12.95
N CYS A 366 -6.81 -5.43 12.40
CA CYS A 366 -8.01 -5.62 13.21
C CYS A 366 -7.92 -6.90 14.07
N LEU A 367 -7.40 -8.02 13.54
CA LEU A 367 -7.22 -9.25 14.32
C LEU A 367 -6.23 -9.04 15.48
N ASN A 368 -5.11 -8.36 15.21
CA ASN A 368 -4.09 -8.04 16.21
C ASN A 368 -4.64 -7.16 17.34
N GLU A 369 -5.41 -6.12 17.02
CA GLU A 369 -6.04 -5.24 18.01
C GLU A 369 -6.96 -6.00 18.98
N PHE A 370 -7.64 -7.04 18.48
CA PHE A 370 -8.48 -7.92 19.29
C PHE A 370 -7.73 -9.15 19.80
N ASN A 371 -6.40 -9.11 19.89
CA ASN A 371 -5.52 -10.15 20.45
C ASN A 371 -5.63 -11.52 19.75
N PHE A 372 -5.73 -11.54 18.42
CA PHE A 372 -5.63 -12.74 17.59
C PHE A 372 -4.42 -12.69 16.64
N PRO A 373 -3.19 -12.83 17.16
CA PRO A 373 -1.97 -12.61 16.37
C PRO A 373 -1.63 -13.72 15.37
N ASP A 374 -2.11 -14.95 15.59
CA ASP A 374 -1.97 -16.04 14.62
C ASP A 374 -3.14 -17.03 14.69
N PRO A 375 -4.26 -16.71 14.00
CA PRO A 375 -5.41 -17.62 13.91
C PRO A 375 -5.11 -18.96 13.22
N TYR A 376 -3.97 -19.08 12.54
CA TYR A 376 -3.64 -20.21 11.66
C TYR A 376 -2.55 -21.12 12.24
N SER A 377 -1.86 -20.70 13.31
CA SER A 377 -0.79 -21.43 13.99
C SER A 377 -1.01 -22.95 14.10
N LYS A 378 -2.14 -23.39 14.65
CA LYS A 378 -2.47 -24.83 14.80
C LYS A 378 -2.67 -25.55 13.46
N VAL A 379 -3.24 -24.85 12.47
CA VAL A 379 -3.44 -25.39 11.12
C VAL A 379 -2.09 -25.57 10.44
N LYS A 380 -1.23 -24.55 10.47
CA LYS A 380 0.15 -24.59 9.95
C LYS A 380 0.95 -25.74 10.55
N GLN A 381 0.91 -25.92 11.87
CA GLN A 381 1.58 -27.02 12.55
C GLN A 381 1.11 -28.40 12.05
N LYS A 382 -0.22 -28.60 11.98
CA LYS A 382 -0.80 -29.86 11.50
C LYS A 382 -0.41 -30.15 10.05
N GLU A 383 -0.47 -29.14 9.18
CA GLU A 383 -0.11 -29.28 7.77
C GLU A 383 1.38 -29.55 7.58
N ASN A 384 2.24 -28.90 8.37
CA ASN A 384 3.68 -29.17 8.39
C ASN A 384 3.97 -30.62 8.78
N ASP A 385 3.35 -31.12 9.85
CA ASP A 385 3.55 -32.50 10.32
C ASP A 385 3.10 -33.55 9.29
N ILE A 386 2.02 -33.25 8.55
CA ILE A 386 1.54 -34.11 7.48
C ILE A 386 2.54 -34.10 6.32
N ALA A 387 2.94 -32.92 5.85
CA ALA A 387 3.83 -32.78 4.71
C ALA A 387 5.22 -33.39 4.97
N LEU A 388 5.77 -33.23 6.18
CA LEU A 388 7.06 -33.83 6.55
C LEU A 388 7.05 -35.36 6.46
N LYS A 389 5.93 -36.03 6.78
CA LYS A 389 5.81 -37.50 6.64
C LYS A 389 5.91 -37.96 5.18
N CYS A 390 5.51 -37.11 4.24
CA CYS A 390 5.51 -37.42 2.81
C CYS A 390 6.83 -37.05 2.12
N TYR A 391 7.66 -36.19 2.73
CA TYR A 391 8.84 -35.58 2.10
C TYR A 391 9.79 -36.61 1.45
N GLN A 392 10.28 -37.60 2.20
CA GLN A 392 11.24 -38.59 1.67
C GLN A 392 10.67 -39.43 0.52
N LYS A 393 9.35 -39.67 0.50
CA LYS A 393 8.72 -40.39 -0.61
C LYS A 393 8.70 -39.54 -1.86
N VAL A 394 8.35 -38.26 -1.74
CA VAL A 394 8.36 -37.31 -2.86
C VAL A 394 9.76 -37.17 -3.44
N ILE A 395 10.79 -37.00 -2.61
CA ILE A 395 12.19 -36.92 -3.08
C ILE A 395 12.61 -38.19 -3.84
N ARG A 396 12.33 -39.39 -3.29
CA ARG A 396 12.63 -40.66 -3.98
C ARG A 396 11.93 -40.78 -5.33
N SER A 397 10.69 -40.32 -5.42
CA SER A 397 9.95 -40.30 -6.68
C SER A 397 10.56 -39.33 -7.69
N LEU A 398 11.02 -38.16 -7.25
CA LEU A 398 11.64 -37.15 -8.12
C LEU A 398 13.01 -37.60 -8.62
N ASP A 399 13.82 -38.24 -7.77
CA ASP A 399 15.15 -38.72 -8.13
C ASP A 399 15.11 -39.94 -9.07
N ALA A 400 13.97 -40.63 -9.17
CA ALA A 400 13.76 -41.73 -10.11
C ALA A 400 13.45 -41.25 -11.55
N LEU A 401 13.14 -39.97 -11.74
CA LEU A 401 12.77 -39.40 -13.05
C LEU A 401 14.00 -39.02 -13.89
N GLY A 402 13.84 -38.99 -15.20
CA GLY A 402 14.83 -38.37 -16.10
C GLY A 402 14.94 -36.86 -15.83
N TRP A 403 16.06 -36.24 -16.21
CA TRP A 403 16.34 -34.83 -15.87
C TRP A 403 15.21 -33.86 -16.29
N GLU A 404 14.74 -33.95 -17.53
CA GLU A 404 13.71 -33.04 -18.05
C GLU A 404 12.35 -33.28 -17.37
N GLU A 405 11.96 -34.54 -17.16
CA GLU A 405 10.76 -34.92 -16.42
C GLU A 405 10.81 -34.45 -14.96
N LYS A 406 11.98 -34.56 -14.32
CA LYS A 406 12.23 -34.08 -12.97
C LYS A 406 12.05 -32.57 -12.87
N GLN A 407 12.61 -31.79 -13.80
CA GLN A 407 12.44 -30.32 -13.80
C GLN A 407 10.96 -29.94 -13.91
N PHE A 408 10.19 -30.64 -14.75
CA PHE A 408 8.76 -30.38 -14.88
C PHE A 408 7.98 -30.79 -13.64
N ALA A 409 8.31 -31.94 -13.04
CA ALA A 409 7.69 -32.42 -11.81
C ALA A 409 7.96 -31.48 -10.62
N LEU A 410 9.16 -30.91 -10.53
CA LEU A 410 9.52 -29.91 -9.52
C LEU A 410 8.70 -28.62 -9.67
N VAL A 411 8.57 -28.09 -10.90
CA VAL A 411 7.72 -26.91 -11.15
C VAL A 411 6.26 -27.20 -10.84
N LYS A 412 5.74 -28.37 -11.24
CA LYS A 412 4.38 -28.77 -10.86
C LYS A 412 4.22 -28.93 -9.35
N GLY A 413 5.24 -29.44 -8.65
CA GLY A 413 5.23 -29.58 -7.19
C GLY A 413 5.11 -28.22 -6.52
N LEU A 414 5.91 -27.25 -6.97
CA LEU A 414 5.88 -25.88 -6.49
C LEU A 414 4.51 -25.22 -6.71
N LEU A 415 3.94 -25.36 -7.92
CA LEU A 415 2.60 -24.84 -8.22
C LEU A 415 1.47 -25.57 -7.46
N ALA A 416 1.57 -26.89 -7.30
CA ALA A 416 0.56 -27.70 -6.62
C ALA A 416 0.52 -27.43 -5.11
N GLY A 417 1.69 -27.18 -4.52
CA GLY A 417 1.82 -26.74 -3.14
C GLY A 417 0.99 -25.49 -2.85
N ASN A 418 1.04 -24.54 -3.78
CA ASN A 418 0.25 -23.32 -3.70
C ASN A 418 -1.27 -23.53 -3.86
N VAL A 419 -1.77 -24.62 -4.46
CA VAL A 419 -3.23 -24.82 -4.69
C VAL A 419 -4.02 -24.96 -3.37
N PHE A 420 -3.34 -25.36 -2.29
CA PHE A 420 -3.93 -25.57 -0.97
C PHE A 420 -4.08 -24.27 -0.19
N ASP A 421 -4.90 -23.36 -0.69
CA ASP A 421 -5.21 -22.15 0.05
C ASP A 421 -6.67 -21.70 -0.17
N TRP A 422 -7.24 -21.16 0.91
CA TRP A 422 -8.63 -20.77 1.15
C TRP A 422 -9.63 -21.90 1.33
N GLY A 423 -9.81 -22.31 2.59
CA GLY A 423 -11.13 -22.49 3.22
C GLY A 423 -12.13 -23.47 2.60
N ALA A 424 -11.76 -24.18 1.54
CA ALA A 424 -12.57 -25.24 0.99
C ALA A 424 -12.58 -26.35 2.04
N LYS A 425 -13.70 -26.47 2.76
CA LYS A 425 -14.05 -27.67 3.54
C LYS A 425 -13.63 -28.96 2.80
N ALA A 426 -13.81 -28.96 1.48
CA ALA A 426 -13.45 -30.05 0.58
C ALA A 426 -11.94 -30.41 0.55
N VAL A 427 -11.02 -29.49 0.82
CA VAL A 427 -9.57 -29.76 0.75
C VAL A 427 -9.01 -30.18 2.12
N SER A 428 -9.47 -29.56 3.21
CA SER A 428 -9.11 -29.98 4.56
C SER A 428 -9.69 -31.34 4.96
N GLU A 429 -10.82 -31.77 4.41
CA GLU A 429 -11.40 -33.11 4.62
C GLU A 429 -10.64 -34.20 3.85
N VAL A 430 -10.13 -33.89 2.65
CA VAL A 430 -9.33 -34.81 1.82
C VAL A 430 -7.94 -35.05 2.44
N LEU A 431 -7.28 -34.00 2.92
CA LEU A 431 -5.99 -34.13 3.63
C LEU A 431 -6.07 -34.92 4.95
N GLN A 432 -7.27 -35.01 5.55
CA GLN A 432 -7.51 -35.79 6.77
C GLN A 432 -7.75 -37.27 6.53
N THR A 433 -8.15 -37.65 5.31
CA THR A 433 -8.50 -39.02 4.96
C THR A 433 -7.37 -39.75 4.22
N ASP A 434 -6.64 -39.04 3.35
CA ASP A 434 -5.39 -39.53 2.75
C ASP A 434 -4.47 -38.35 2.36
N PRO A 435 -3.37 -38.11 3.09
CA PRO A 435 -2.47 -36.99 2.81
C PRO A 435 -1.70 -37.14 1.49
N GLU A 436 -1.55 -38.35 0.93
CA GLU A 436 -0.96 -38.54 -0.40
C GLU A 436 -1.97 -38.26 -1.52
N PHE A 437 -3.24 -38.58 -1.29
CA PHE A 437 -4.31 -38.33 -2.26
C PHE A 437 -4.46 -36.83 -2.54
N GLY A 438 -4.31 -35.97 -1.52
CA GLY A 438 -4.40 -34.53 -1.65
C GLY A 438 -3.40 -33.94 -2.66
N PHE A 439 -2.09 -34.12 -2.45
CA PHE A 439 -1.06 -33.45 -3.25
C PHE A 439 -1.06 -33.89 -4.73
N GLU A 440 -1.26 -35.18 -4.99
CA GLU A 440 -1.38 -35.69 -6.36
C GLU A 440 -2.70 -35.26 -7.04
N GLU A 441 -3.78 -35.12 -6.29
CA GLU A 441 -5.03 -34.55 -6.81
C GLU A 441 -4.88 -33.06 -7.13
N ALA A 442 -4.17 -32.29 -6.30
CA ALA A 442 -3.86 -30.89 -6.59
C ALA A 442 -3.06 -30.73 -7.88
N LYS A 443 -2.05 -31.58 -8.11
CA LYS A 443 -1.31 -31.62 -9.40
C LYS A 443 -2.23 -31.90 -10.59
N LYS A 444 -3.27 -32.72 -10.42
CA LYS A 444 -4.26 -33.02 -11.48
C LYS A 444 -5.24 -31.88 -11.72
N LYS A 445 -5.48 -31.00 -10.73
CA LYS A 445 -6.33 -29.81 -10.87
C LYS A 445 -5.61 -28.64 -11.56
N LEU A 446 -4.28 -28.66 -11.62
CA LEU A 446 -3.51 -27.66 -12.35
C LEU A 446 -3.89 -27.68 -13.84
N GLN A 447 -3.96 -26.48 -14.43
CA GLN A 447 -4.09 -26.32 -15.86
C GLN A 447 -3.01 -27.12 -16.61
N GLU A 448 -3.41 -27.91 -17.60
CA GLU A 448 -2.47 -28.52 -18.54
C GLU A 448 -1.84 -27.43 -19.43
N ARG A 449 -0.60 -27.66 -19.88
CA ARG A 449 0.06 -26.70 -20.76
C ARG A 449 -0.66 -26.63 -22.12
N PRO A 450 -0.76 -25.45 -22.76
CA PRO A 450 -0.12 -24.19 -22.36
C PRO A 450 -0.80 -23.54 -21.15
N TRP A 451 0.02 -23.11 -20.19
CA TRP A 451 -0.44 -22.31 -19.06
C TRP A 451 -0.88 -20.91 -19.49
N LEU A 452 -1.66 -20.21 -18.65
CA LEU A 452 -2.11 -18.85 -18.93
C LEU A 452 -0.93 -17.90 -19.21
N VAL A 453 0.12 -18.02 -18.40
CA VAL A 453 1.45 -17.49 -18.73
C VAL A 453 2.42 -18.66 -18.69
N ASP A 454 2.95 -19.05 -19.85
CA ASP A 454 3.79 -20.23 -20.01
C ASP A 454 5.18 -19.85 -20.50
N SER A 455 6.05 -19.47 -19.57
CA SER A 455 7.48 -19.24 -19.85
C SER A 455 8.34 -20.46 -19.53
N TYR A 456 7.73 -21.65 -19.39
CA TYR A 456 8.44 -22.86 -18.95
C TYR A 456 9.53 -23.27 -19.93
N HIS A 457 9.30 -23.11 -21.24
CA HIS A 457 10.30 -23.44 -22.24
C HIS A 457 11.55 -22.56 -22.12
N GLY A 458 11.39 -21.25 -21.91
CA GLY A 458 12.54 -20.36 -21.67
C GLY A 458 13.29 -20.71 -20.40
N TRP A 459 12.57 -21.07 -19.34
CA TRP A 459 13.15 -21.53 -18.09
C TRP A 459 13.97 -22.81 -18.24
N ILE A 460 13.43 -23.86 -18.88
CA ILE A 460 14.15 -25.13 -19.02
C ILE A 460 15.42 -24.97 -19.87
N GLU A 461 15.37 -24.17 -20.93
CA GLU A 461 16.56 -23.85 -21.73
C GLU A 461 17.60 -23.10 -20.88
N ARG A 462 17.18 -22.17 -20.02
CA ARG A 462 18.07 -21.51 -19.08
C ARG A 462 18.73 -22.50 -18.11
N LEU A 463 18.00 -23.50 -17.63
CA LEU A 463 18.54 -24.50 -16.69
C LEU A 463 19.55 -25.46 -17.31
N LYS A 464 19.59 -25.61 -18.64
CA LYS A 464 20.65 -26.36 -19.33
C LYS A 464 22.00 -25.62 -19.28
N GLY A 465 21.98 -24.31 -19.05
CA GLY A 465 23.16 -23.47 -18.89
C GLY A 465 23.82 -23.60 -17.50
N PRO A 466 24.84 -22.75 -17.23
CA PRO A 466 25.51 -22.74 -15.93
C PRO A 466 24.52 -22.43 -14.79
N PRO A 467 24.78 -22.95 -13.57
CA PRO A 467 23.96 -22.61 -12.41
C PRO A 467 24.00 -21.12 -12.13
N HIS A 468 22.89 -20.60 -11.60
CA HIS A 468 22.85 -19.29 -10.96
C HIS A 468 23.79 -19.26 -9.77
N LYS A 469 24.38 -18.10 -9.47
CA LYS A 469 25.25 -17.93 -8.29
C LYS A 469 24.42 -18.06 -7.01
N CYS A 470 23.34 -17.28 -6.93
CA CYS A 470 22.48 -17.27 -5.76
C CYS A 470 21.03 -16.95 -6.16
N ALA A 471 20.10 -17.77 -5.68
CA ALA A 471 18.67 -17.61 -5.85
C ALA A 471 18.02 -17.09 -4.55
N LEU A 472 17.30 -15.98 -4.62
CA LEU A 472 16.42 -15.52 -3.56
C LEU A 472 15.00 -16.02 -3.82
N ILE A 473 14.41 -16.74 -2.87
CA ILE A 473 13.06 -17.29 -2.99
C ILE A 473 12.17 -16.69 -1.90
N PHE A 474 11.14 -15.95 -2.31
CA PHE A 474 10.06 -15.52 -1.43
C PHE A 474 8.97 -16.59 -1.40
N VAL A 475 8.80 -17.22 -0.23
CA VAL A 475 7.87 -18.33 -0.03
C VAL A 475 6.49 -17.86 0.42
N ASP A 476 5.44 -18.61 0.06
CA ASP A 476 4.05 -18.34 0.41
C ASP A 476 3.62 -19.13 1.67
N ASN A 477 3.13 -20.37 1.51
CA ASN A 477 2.40 -21.06 2.57
C ASN A 477 3.25 -22.08 3.37
N SER A 478 2.78 -22.35 4.60
CA SER A 478 3.21 -23.53 5.36
C SER A 478 2.71 -24.83 4.73
N GLY A 479 3.16 -25.97 5.27
CA GLY A 479 2.65 -27.28 4.94
C GLY A 479 3.19 -27.81 3.62
N ILE A 480 2.29 -28.32 2.79
CA ILE A 480 2.62 -28.96 1.51
C ILE A 480 3.38 -28.01 0.59
N ASP A 481 3.06 -26.71 0.64
CA ASP A 481 3.67 -25.69 -0.21
C ASP A 481 5.19 -25.61 0.01
N ILE A 482 5.61 -25.14 1.17
CA ILE A 482 7.04 -25.05 1.48
C ILE A 482 7.70 -26.45 1.50
N ILE A 483 7.11 -27.47 2.13
CA ILE A 483 7.77 -28.76 2.37
C ILE A 483 7.84 -29.65 1.12
N LEU A 484 6.77 -29.75 0.33
CA LEU A 484 6.70 -30.66 -0.83
C LEU A 484 6.80 -29.94 -2.19
N GLY A 485 6.68 -28.61 -2.20
CA GLY A 485 6.92 -27.77 -3.37
C GLY A 485 8.29 -27.10 -3.32
N VAL A 486 8.48 -26.18 -2.36
CA VAL A 486 9.67 -25.32 -2.29
C VAL A 486 10.94 -26.11 -1.98
N PHE A 487 10.97 -26.94 -0.93
CA PHE A 487 12.20 -27.64 -0.53
C PHE A 487 12.75 -28.59 -1.62
N PRO A 488 11.93 -29.41 -2.31
CA PRO A 488 12.42 -30.19 -3.44
C PRO A 488 13.02 -29.34 -4.57
N PHE A 489 12.42 -28.17 -4.82
CA PHE A 489 12.94 -27.22 -5.82
C PHE A 489 14.26 -26.57 -5.36
N VAL A 490 14.35 -26.16 -4.10
CA VAL A 490 15.58 -25.66 -3.44
C VAL A 490 16.69 -26.70 -3.50
N ARG A 491 16.38 -27.97 -3.20
CA ARG A 491 17.30 -29.10 -3.28
C ARG A 491 17.90 -29.25 -4.68
N GLU A 492 17.09 -29.09 -5.73
CA GLU A 492 17.57 -29.16 -7.12
C GLU A 492 18.52 -28.00 -7.45
N LEU A 493 18.20 -26.76 -7.03
CA LEU A 493 19.10 -25.61 -7.20
C LEU A 493 20.44 -25.84 -6.48
N LEU A 494 20.40 -26.28 -5.22
CA LEU A 494 21.59 -26.60 -4.42
C LEU A 494 22.43 -27.72 -5.04
N SER A 495 21.79 -28.72 -5.64
CA SER A 495 22.46 -29.83 -6.33
C SER A 495 23.18 -29.39 -7.60
N ARG A 496 22.69 -28.32 -8.24
CA ARG A 496 23.33 -27.69 -9.41
C ARG A 496 24.46 -26.73 -9.02
N GLY A 497 24.63 -26.43 -7.73
CA GLY A 497 25.66 -25.52 -7.22
C GLY A 497 25.17 -24.08 -6.99
N THR A 498 23.88 -23.80 -7.12
CA THR A 498 23.31 -22.49 -6.78
C THR A 498 23.16 -22.34 -5.27
N GLU A 499 23.62 -21.24 -4.69
CA GLU A 499 23.29 -20.86 -3.31
C GLU A 499 21.83 -20.37 -3.22
N VAL A 500 21.17 -20.56 -2.09
CA VAL A 500 19.75 -20.23 -1.93
C VAL A 500 19.53 -19.40 -0.67
N ILE A 501 18.86 -18.26 -0.83
CA ILE A 501 18.30 -17.46 0.25
C ILE A 501 16.79 -17.71 0.27
N LEU A 502 16.29 -18.28 1.37
CA LEU A 502 14.87 -18.54 1.58
C LEU A 502 14.28 -17.43 2.46
N ALA A 503 13.44 -16.57 1.88
CA ALA A 503 12.87 -15.41 2.53
C ALA A 503 11.42 -15.66 2.98
N CYS A 504 11.20 -15.72 4.29
CA CYS A 504 9.91 -16.03 4.93
C CYS A 504 9.36 -14.80 5.68
N ASN A 505 8.06 -14.78 5.99
CA ASN A 505 7.48 -13.65 6.72
C ASN A 505 8.09 -13.47 8.12
N SER A 506 8.26 -12.22 8.57
CA SER A 506 8.71 -11.92 9.93
C SER A 506 7.64 -12.23 10.97
N GLY A 507 6.37 -12.00 10.64
CA GLY A 507 5.23 -12.31 11.50
C GLY A 507 4.12 -13.05 10.76
N PRO A 508 3.14 -13.60 11.50
CA PRO A 508 2.06 -14.38 10.92
C PRO A 508 1.17 -13.55 10.00
N ALA A 509 0.73 -14.17 8.90
CA ALA A 509 -0.29 -13.64 8.00
C ALA A 509 -0.95 -14.84 7.31
N LEU A 510 -2.26 -15.04 7.51
CA LEU A 510 -2.92 -16.27 7.03
C LEU A 510 -2.12 -17.54 7.44
N ASN A 511 -2.04 -18.52 6.55
CA ASN A 511 -1.24 -19.74 6.67
C ASN A 511 0.19 -19.59 6.11
N ASP A 512 0.63 -18.36 5.84
CA ASP A 512 2.00 -18.10 5.38
C ASP A 512 3.02 -18.59 6.39
N VAL A 513 4.13 -19.10 5.87
CA VAL A 513 5.23 -19.57 6.70
C VAL A 513 6.05 -18.40 7.23
N THR A 514 6.24 -18.35 8.54
CA THR A 514 7.10 -17.37 9.19
C THR A 514 8.56 -17.85 9.24
N PHE A 515 9.50 -16.92 9.42
CA PHE A 515 10.92 -17.24 9.58
C PHE A 515 11.16 -18.26 10.71
N ASN A 516 10.60 -18.03 11.90
CA ASN A 516 10.77 -18.94 13.03
C ASN A 516 10.21 -20.34 12.74
N GLU A 517 9.07 -20.44 12.08
CA GLU A 517 8.51 -21.73 11.67
C GLU A 517 9.37 -22.42 10.61
N SER A 518 9.88 -21.66 9.64
CA SER A 518 10.73 -22.18 8.57
C SER A 518 12.05 -22.73 9.09
N VAL A 519 12.64 -22.16 10.14
CA VAL A 519 13.85 -22.70 10.80
C VAL A 519 13.57 -24.12 11.30
N ILE A 520 12.48 -24.31 12.05
CA ILE A 520 12.11 -25.61 12.62
C ILE A 520 11.81 -26.64 11.51
N VAL A 521 11.07 -26.22 10.47
CA VAL A 521 10.77 -27.10 9.32
C VAL A 521 12.04 -27.51 8.60
N THR A 522 12.98 -26.58 8.41
CA THR A 522 14.24 -26.82 7.72
C THR A 522 15.13 -27.79 8.47
N GLU A 523 15.24 -27.67 9.79
CA GLU A 523 15.99 -28.60 10.64
C GLU A 523 15.46 -30.03 10.48
N ARG A 524 14.14 -30.21 10.52
CA ARG A 524 13.51 -31.53 10.34
C ARG A 524 13.74 -32.09 8.93
N ILE A 525 13.78 -31.24 7.90
CA ILE A 525 14.09 -31.67 6.53
C ILE A 525 15.57 -32.03 6.40
N ALA A 526 16.47 -31.27 7.02
CA ALA A 526 17.91 -31.55 7.04
C ALA A 526 18.22 -32.92 7.64
N ASP A 527 17.51 -33.32 8.70
CA ASP A 527 17.64 -34.67 9.27
C ASP A 527 17.24 -35.80 8.29
N MET A 528 16.42 -35.47 7.29
CA MET A 528 15.91 -36.42 6.29
C MET A 528 16.64 -36.33 4.93
N ASP A 529 17.40 -35.26 4.67
CA ASP A 529 17.97 -34.94 3.35
C ASP A 529 19.39 -34.39 3.46
N THR A 530 20.36 -35.23 3.11
CA THR A 530 21.79 -34.89 3.16
C THR A 530 22.20 -33.68 2.30
N ILE A 531 21.48 -33.38 1.22
CA ILE A 531 21.77 -32.21 0.36
C ILE A 531 21.37 -30.92 1.09
N ILE A 532 20.20 -30.93 1.73
CA ILE A 532 19.74 -29.80 2.54
C ILE A 532 20.61 -29.64 3.78
N GLN A 533 20.95 -30.75 4.45
CA GLN A 533 21.81 -30.74 5.62
C GLN A 533 23.19 -30.14 5.35
N SER A 534 23.87 -30.59 4.30
CA SER A 534 25.18 -30.05 3.90
C SER A 534 25.07 -28.59 3.47
N ALA A 535 24.04 -28.22 2.70
CA ALA A 535 23.84 -26.83 2.30
C ALA A 535 23.63 -25.87 3.47
N LEU A 536 22.98 -26.31 4.56
CA LEU A 536 22.84 -25.50 5.77
C LEU A 536 24.17 -25.35 6.52
N GLN A 537 24.93 -26.45 6.65
CA GLN A 537 26.23 -26.44 7.32
C GLN A 537 27.26 -25.59 6.57
N ASP A 538 27.21 -25.61 5.24
CA ASP A 538 28.11 -24.86 4.36
C ASP A 538 27.63 -23.42 4.08
N GLU A 539 26.53 -22.97 4.71
CA GLU A 539 25.89 -21.67 4.46
C GLU A 539 25.51 -21.41 2.99
N ARG A 540 25.25 -22.48 2.22
CA ARG A 540 24.69 -22.39 0.86
C ARG A 540 23.17 -22.29 0.86
N LEU A 541 22.51 -22.70 1.93
CA LEU A 541 21.09 -22.44 2.18
C LEU A 541 20.96 -21.55 3.41
N ILE A 542 20.46 -20.32 3.22
CA ILE A 542 20.30 -19.33 4.29
C ILE A 542 18.83 -18.97 4.39
N LEU A 543 18.28 -19.06 5.59
CA LEU A 543 16.94 -18.58 5.88
C LEU A 543 17.01 -17.16 6.41
N VAL A 544 16.10 -16.31 5.93
CA VAL A 544 16.02 -14.93 6.34
C VAL A 544 14.57 -14.49 6.40
N GLN A 545 14.30 -13.49 7.23
CA GLN A 545 12.98 -12.91 7.34
C GLN A 545 12.81 -11.73 6.39
N THR A 546 11.60 -11.51 5.88
CA THR A 546 11.31 -10.42 4.93
C THR A 546 11.13 -9.06 5.59
N GLY A 547 10.85 -9.01 6.90
CA GLY A 547 10.42 -7.78 7.57
C GLY A 547 8.91 -7.48 7.44
N SER A 548 8.16 -8.35 6.75
CA SER A 548 6.72 -8.22 6.51
C SER A 548 5.90 -9.23 7.34
N SER A 549 4.68 -8.83 7.67
CA SER A 549 3.61 -9.67 8.24
C SER A 549 2.35 -9.56 7.38
N SER A 550 2.52 -9.62 6.06
CA SER A 550 1.45 -9.50 5.06
C SER A 550 1.47 -10.73 4.13
N PRO A 551 0.32 -11.19 3.63
CA PRO A 551 0.27 -12.22 2.58
C PRO A 551 0.69 -11.69 1.20
N CYS A 552 0.91 -10.39 1.07
CA CYS A 552 1.45 -9.75 -0.10
C CYS A 552 2.90 -9.28 0.14
N LEU A 553 3.63 -9.00 -0.94
CA LEU A 553 5.04 -8.65 -0.89
C LEU A 553 5.28 -7.28 -1.51
N ASP A 554 5.80 -6.35 -0.70
CA ASP A 554 6.28 -5.04 -1.16
C ASP A 554 7.81 -5.05 -1.20
N LEU A 555 8.37 -5.16 -2.40
CA LEU A 555 9.82 -5.19 -2.61
C LEU A 555 10.50 -3.84 -2.31
N SER A 556 9.74 -2.76 -2.10
CA SER A 556 10.30 -1.49 -1.62
C SER A 556 10.51 -1.47 -0.09
N ARG A 557 10.00 -2.49 0.62
CA ARG A 557 9.96 -2.55 2.08
C ARG A 557 10.37 -3.93 2.61
N LEU A 558 11.66 -4.24 2.50
CA LEU A 558 12.25 -5.49 2.99
C LEU A 558 13.24 -5.27 4.12
N ASP A 559 13.41 -6.26 5.00
CA ASP A 559 14.42 -6.24 6.06
C ASP A 559 15.81 -5.89 5.50
N LYS A 560 16.49 -4.95 6.16
CA LYS A 560 17.83 -4.52 5.77
C LYS A 560 18.84 -5.65 5.75
N GLY A 561 18.74 -6.62 6.66
CA GLY A 561 19.60 -7.81 6.67
C GLY A 561 19.44 -8.64 5.41
N LEU A 562 18.19 -8.90 4.99
CA LEU A 562 17.90 -9.54 3.70
C LEU A 562 18.50 -8.75 2.53
N ALA A 563 18.31 -7.42 2.48
CA ALA A 563 18.84 -6.60 1.41
C ALA A 563 20.38 -6.59 1.35
N LEU A 564 21.07 -6.63 2.50
CA LEU A 564 22.52 -6.75 2.55
C LEU A 564 22.98 -8.13 2.06
N LEU A 565 22.33 -9.19 2.52
CA LEU A 565 22.66 -10.56 2.13
C LEU A 565 22.53 -10.78 0.61
N VAL A 566 21.48 -10.22 -0.01
CA VAL A 566 21.27 -10.24 -1.48
C VAL A 566 22.46 -9.62 -2.23
N LYS A 567 23.03 -8.53 -1.71
CA LYS A 567 24.21 -7.89 -2.31
C LYS A 567 25.47 -8.74 -2.09
N GLU A 568 25.68 -9.20 -0.85
CA GLU A 568 26.85 -9.99 -0.46
C GLU A 568 26.96 -11.28 -1.27
N ARG A 569 25.84 -11.96 -1.49
CA ARG A 569 25.76 -13.23 -2.24
C ARG A 569 25.70 -13.06 -3.75
N ASN A 570 25.72 -11.81 -4.26
CA ASN A 570 25.58 -11.50 -5.69
C ASN A 570 24.39 -12.23 -6.33
N THR A 571 23.24 -12.19 -5.67
CA THR A 571 22.01 -12.84 -6.13
C THR A 571 21.67 -12.44 -7.56
N ASP A 572 21.49 -13.45 -8.41
CA ASP A 572 21.25 -13.32 -9.85
C ASP A 572 19.95 -13.98 -10.32
N LEU A 573 19.18 -14.56 -9.38
CA LEU A 573 17.83 -15.07 -9.60
C LEU A 573 16.90 -14.69 -8.43
N VAL A 574 15.72 -14.15 -8.74
CA VAL A 574 14.65 -13.91 -7.75
C VAL A 574 13.42 -14.72 -8.12
N ILE A 575 12.94 -15.55 -7.19
CA ILE A 575 11.75 -16.37 -7.34
C ILE A 575 10.68 -15.83 -6.38
N ILE A 576 9.51 -15.51 -6.92
CA ILE A 576 8.36 -15.02 -6.16
C ILE A 576 7.23 -16.01 -6.35
N GLU A 577 6.85 -16.66 -5.26
CA GLU A 577 5.88 -17.74 -5.23
C GLU A 577 4.58 -17.28 -4.57
N GLY A 578 3.45 -17.68 -5.15
CA GLY A 578 2.12 -17.47 -4.59
C GLY A 578 1.32 -16.30 -5.12
N MET A 579 -0.01 -16.44 -5.06
CA MET A 579 -0.95 -15.49 -5.66
C MET A 579 -0.86 -14.10 -4.99
N GLY A 580 -0.69 -14.03 -3.67
CA GLY A 580 -0.54 -12.77 -2.95
C GLY A 580 0.72 -12.01 -3.36
N ARG A 581 1.85 -12.72 -3.45
CA ARG A 581 3.19 -12.15 -3.67
C ARG A 581 3.54 -11.92 -5.14
N ALA A 582 3.03 -12.75 -6.06
CA ALA A 582 3.40 -12.74 -7.48
C ALA A 582 2.29 -12.26 -8.43
N ILE A 583 1.02 -12.28 -8.00
CA ILE A 583 -0.13 -11.85 -8.84
C ILE A 583 -0.77 -10.59 -8.28
N HIS A 584 -1.20 -10.58 -7.01
CA HIS A 584 -1.77 -9.39 -6.40
C HIS A 584 -0.71 -8.30 -6.20
N THR A 585 0.53 -8.73 -5.96
CA THR A 585 1.70 -7.88 -5.98
C THR A 585 2.76 -8.41 -6.95
N ASN A 586 3.68 -7.53 -7.38
CA ASN A 586 4.88 -7.84 -8.17
C ASN A 586 4.70 -8.43 -9.57
N TYR A 587 3.48 -8.61 -10.06
CA TYR A 587 3.23 -9.19 -11.39
C TYR A 587 3.99 -8.43 -12.50
N TYR A 588 4.01 -7.10 -12.40
CA TYR A 588 4.72 -6.19 -13.30
C TYR A 588 6.08 -5.70 -12.79
N ALA A 589 6.55 -6.18 -11.63
CA ALA A 589 7.83 -5.75 -11.08
C ALA A 589 8.99 -6.11 -12.03
N VAL A 590 9.85 -5.15 -12.33
CA VAL A 590 11.03 -5.37 -13.18
C VAL A 590 12.27 -5.40 -12.30
N LEU A 591 13.10 -6.43 -12.47
CA LEU A 591 14.31 -6.64 -11.69
C LEU A 591 15.57 -6.54 -12.57
N GLN A 592 16.70 -6.21 -11.93
CA GLN A 592 18.04 -6.13 -12.54
C GLN A 592 18.68 -7.51 -12.76
N CYS A 593 18.02 -8.57 -12.29
CA CYS A 593 18.44 -9.96 -12.43
C CYS A 593 17.36 -10.79 -13.12
N GLU A 594 17.63 -12.09 -13.34
CA GLU A 594 16.59 -13.01 -13.78
C GLU A 594 15.51 -13.14 -12.70
N SER A 595 14.25 -13.31 -13.13
CA SER A 595 13.15 -13.51 -12.19
C SER A 595 12.17 -14.57 -12.64
N LEU A 596 11.61 -15.29 -11.67
CA LEU A 596 10.56 -16.27 -11.88
C LEU A 596 9.40 -15.96 -10.95
N LYS A 597 8.26 -15.61 -11.51
CA LYS A 597 7.01 -15.37 -10.79
C LYS A 597 6.06 -16.51 -11.10
N LEU A 598 5.55 -17.16 -10.06
CA LEU A 598 4.67 -18.29 -10.26
C LEU A 598 3.53 -18.34 -9.24
N ALA A 599 2.35 -18.70 -9.72
CA ALA A 599 1.18 -18.85 -8.89
C ALA A 599 0.10 -19.65 -9.61
N VAL A 600 -0.84 -20.19 -8.82
CA VAL A 600 -2.11 -20.71 -9.32
C VAL A 600 -3.21 -19.72 -8.98
N ILE A 601 -4.02 -19.34 -9.98
CA ILE A 601 -5.11 -18.38 -9.78
C ILE A 601 -6.31 -19.11 -9.16
N LYS A 602 -6.54 -18.87 -7.86
CA LYS A 602 -7.58 -19.54 -7.06
C LYS A 602 -8.92 -18.79 -7.05
N ASN A 603 -8.98 -17.65 -7.75
CA ASN A 603 -10.14 -16.78 -7.81
C ASN A 603 -10.68 -16.73 -9.24
N SER A 604 -11.94 -17.12 -9.44
CA SER A 604 -12.55 -17.20 -10.78
C SER A 604 -12.62 -15.85 -11.47
N TRP A 605 -13.01 -14.81 -10.75
CA TRP A 605 -13.13 -13.45 -11.30
C TRP A 605 -11.77 -12.90 -11.74
N LEU A 606 -10.73 -13.10 -10.92
CA LEU A 606 -9.37 -12.69 -11.28
C LEU A 606 -8.85 -13.50 -12.49
N ALA A 607 -9.15 -14.80 -12.53
CA ALA A 607 -8.73 -15.65 -13.64
C ALA A 607 -9.35 -15.18 -14.95
N GLU A 608 -10.66 -14.92 -14.99
CA GLU A 608 -11.36 -14.41 -16.17
C GLU A 608 -10.77 -13.08 -16.63
N ARG A 609 -10.46 -12.19 -15.69
CA ARG A 609 -9.86 -10.88 -15.97
C ARG A 609 -8.45 -10.96 -16.54
N LEU A 610 -7.68 -11.99 -16.16
CA LEU A 610 -6.38 -12.30 -16.73
C LEU A 610 -6.47 -13.12 -18.03
N GLY A 611 -7.67 -13.44 -18.51
CA GLY A 611 -7.90 -14.22 -19.73
C GLY A 611 -7.84 -15.74 -19.55
N GLY A 612 -7.94 -16.23 -18.31
CA GLY A 612 -7.90 -17.64 -17.93
C GLY A 612 -9.17 -18.13 -17.23
N LYS A 613 -9.07 -19.32 -16.61
CA LYS A 613 -10.09 -19.97 -15.77
C LYS A 613 -9.55 -20.20 -14.36
N ILE A 614 -10.41 -20.49 -13.39
CA ILE A 614 -9.95 -20.91 -12.05
C ILE A 614 -8.94 -22.06 -12.17
N PHE A 615 -7.90 -22.03 -11.33
CA PHE A 615 -6.72 -22.90 -11.38
C PHE A 615 -5.81 -22.72 -12.61
N SER A 616 -5.97 -21.63 -13.35
CA SER A 616 -4.98 -21.23 -14.35
C SER A 616 -3.63 -20.97 -13.71
N VAL A 617 -2.58 -21.35 -14.42
CA VAL A 617 -1.20 -21.25 -13.96
C VAL A 617 -0.54 -20.02 -14.57
N VAL A 618 0.11 -19.24 -13.73
CA VAL A 618 1.08 -18.24 -14.16
C VAL A 618 2.46 -18.81 -13.85
N PHE A 619 3.28 -18.97 -14.89
CA PHE A 619 4.69 -19.30 -14.80
C PHE A 619 5.45 -18.31 -15.69
N LYS A 620 5.88 -17.21 -15.09
CA LYS A 620 6.44 -16.05 -15.78
C LYS A 620 7.94 -15.95 -15.46
N TYR A 621 8.76 -16.37 -16.42
CA TYR A 621 10.22 -16.25 -16.35
C TYR A 621 10.66 -15.06 -17.20
N GLU A 622 11.42 -14.16 -16.59
CA GLU A 622 11.82 -12.89 -17.18
C GLU A 622 13.34 -12.71 -17.07
N MET A 623 13.95 -12.32 -18.19
CA MET A 623 15.34 -11.84 -18.23
C MET A 623 15.36 -10.36 -17.83
N PRO A 624 16.45 -9.88 -17.21
CA PRO A 624 16.58 -8.46 -16.90
C PRO A 624 16.58 -7.61 -18.18
N PRO A 625 16.07 -6.36 -18.13
CA PRO A 625 16.18 -5.41 -19.24
C PRO A 625 17.65 -5.21 -19.64
N LYS A 626 17.89 -5.02 -20.94
CA LYS A 626 19.22 -4.77 -21.49
C LYS A 626 19.66 -3.32 -21.35
#